data_AF-A0A2G9G932-F1
#
_entry.id   AF-A0A2G9G932-F1
#
_cell.length_a   1.000
_cell.length_b   1.000
_cell.length_c   1.000
_cell.angle_alpha   90.00
_cell.angle_beta   90.00
_cell.angle_gamma   90.00
#
_symmetry.space_group_name_H-M   'P 1'
#
loop_
_entity.id
_entity.type
_entity.pdbx_description
1 polymer ?
#
loop_
_entity_poly.entity_id
_entity_poly.type
_entity_poly.pdbx_seq_one_letter_code
_entity_poly.pdbx_strand_id
1 'polypeptide(L)'
;MLLVIAKALFGHVSEGRRRKWVFPTLIQRHRPEDTGVPHEAEGMKITGLSPYWFDAVQGGAVRNTVDMKSLFLLTGPNGGGKSSLLRSICAAALLGICGLMVPAEYAIIPHFDSIMLHMKSYDSPADGKSSFQVEMSEIRSIITRATSKSLVLIDEICRGTETAKGTCIAGSIIETLDAISCLGIVSTHLHGIFDLPLKTKNAVFKAMGTECIDSQTIPTWKLIDGICKESLAFETAKREGVPEELIQRAEELYVSAYAKDSSKIAVHKSDMDMVSDRQSCPEKEPSPVVEALRSVESLCKEVERAVVSICQKRITEFCKKNDVLEPSAMRCVLIGAKEQPPPSTIGTSCVYIMLRPDRKLYVGETDDLQGRVRAHRLKDGMQKASFLYFLVAGKSMACQLETLLINQLPSRGFHLTNLADGKHRNFGTSDLLEREMLIR
;
A
#
# COMPACT_ATOMS: atom_id res chain seq x y z
N MET A 1 12.39 18.61 28.01
CA MET A 1 11.12 17.90 27.71
C MET A 1 10.02 18.88 27.27
N LEU A 2 9.65 19.88 28.09
CA LEU A 2 8.63 20.90 27.75
C LEU A 2 8.87 21.62 26.41
N LEU A 3 10.12 21.96 26.09
CA LEU A 3 10.46 22.62 24.81
C LEU A 3 10.15 21.75 23.58
N VAL A 4 10.31 20.43 23.68
CA VAL A 4 10.03 19.50 22.57
C VAL A 4 8.53 19.43 22.32
N ILE A 5 7.75 19.32 23.39
CA ILE A 5 6.28 19.30 23.33
C ILE A 5 5.75 20.62 22.73
N ALA A 6 6.24 21.76 23.23
CA ALA A 6 5.85 23.07 22.70
C ALA A 6 6.18 23.23 21.21
N LYS A 7 7.38 22.80 20.78
CA LYS A 7 7.77 22.82 19.35
C LYS A 7 6.90 21.90 18.50
N ALA A 8 6.56 20.72 18.99
CA ALA A 8 5.70 19.78 18.27
C ALA A 8 4.28 20.33 18.11
N LEU A 9 3.70 20.88 19.18
CA LEU A 9 2.37 21.52 19.14
C LEU A 9 2.37 22.73 18.21
N PHE A 10 3.41 23.58 18.29
CA PHE A 10 3.56 24.72 17.38
C PHE A 10 3.66 24.26 15.92
N GLY A 11 4.46 23.22 15.64
CA GLY A 11 4.57 22.62 14.31
C GLY A 11 3.24 22.09 13.79
N HIS A 12 2.49 21.36 14.63
CA HIS A 12 1.16 20.85 14.30
C HIS A 12 0.18 21.97 13.96
N VAL A 13 0.10 23.00 14.81
CA VAL A 13 -0.81 24.14 14.59
C VAL A 13 -0.40 24.94 13.36
N SER A 14 0.90 25.13 13.13
CA SER A 14 1.41 25.82 11.94
C SER A 14 1.03 25.09 10.66
N GLU A 15 1.27 23.78 10.59
CA GLU A 15 0.88 22.95 9.43
C GLU A 15 -0.64 22.84 9.31
N GLY A 16 -1.36 22.69 10.42
CA GLY A 16 -2.82 22.66 10.46
C GLY A 16 -3.42 23.94 9.87
N ARG A 17 -2.91 25.12 10.25
CA ARG A 17 -3.33 26.40 9.67
C ARG A 17 -2.99 26.51 8.19
N ARG A 18 -1.77 26.12 7.79
CA ARG A 18 -1.35 26.12 6.38
C ARG A 18 -2.28 25.25 5.51
N ARG A 19 -2.68 24.10 6.03
CA ARG A 19 -3.54 23.12 5.35
C ARG A 19 -5.04 23.32 5.58
N LYS A 20 -5.43 24.37 6.32
CA LYS A 20 -6.83 24.67 6.70
C LYS A 20 -7.54 23.54 7.47
N TRP A 21 -6.80 22.86 8.34
CA TRP A 21 -7.36 21.93 9.31
C TRP A 21 -8.15 22.69 10.37
N VAL A 22 -9.06 22.00 11.05
CA VAL A 22 -9.95 22.60 12.07
C VAL A 22 -9.82 21.89 13.40
N PHE A 23 -10.13 22.59 14.49
CA PHE A 23 -10.35 21.91 15.76
C PHE A 23 -11.72 21.22 15.72
N PRO A 24 -11.80 19.92 16.02
CA PRO A 24 -13.08 19.22 16.06
C PRO A 24 -13.86 19.61 17.31
N THR A 25 -15.18 19.53 17.22
CA THR A 25 -16.05 19.56 18.40
C THR A 25 -16.14 18.15 18.98
N LEU A 26 -15.72 18.00 20.23
CA LEU A 26 -15.84 16.73 20.94
C LEU A 26 -17.20 16.63 21.63
N ILE A 27 -17.89 15.50 21.44
CA ILE A 27 -19.20 15.24 22.06
C ILE A 27 -19.15 13.98 22.91
N GLN A 28 -19.91 13.96 24.01
CA GLN A 28 -20.12 12.74 24.79
C GLN A 28 -21.22 11.89 24.15
N ARG A 29 -21.02 10.57 24.14
CA ARG A 29 -22.03 9.61 23.69
C ARG A 29 -22.73 9.01 24.92
N HIS A 30 -24.06 9.13 24.97
CA HIS A 30 -24.88 8.57 26.04
C HIS A 30 -25.31 7.14 25.68
N ARG A 31 -25.82 6.39 26.66
CA ARG A 31 -26.39 5.07 26.39
C ARG A 31 -27.81 5.25 25.85
N PRO A 32 -28.28 4.39 24.93
CA PRO A 32 -29.65 4.45 24.40
C PRO A 32 -30.76 4.40 25.46
N GLU A 33 -30.46 3.90 26.67
CA GLU A 33 -31.43 3.76 27.75
C GLU A 33 -31.65 5.04 28.57
N ASP A 34 -30.80 6.07 28.44
CA ASP A 34 -30.78 7.20 29.39
C ASP A 34 -31.67 8.39 29.01
N THR A 35 -32.12 8.56 27.76
CA THR A 35 -32.87 9.76 27.37
C THR A 35 -33.91 9.46 26.28
N GLY A 36 -35.20 9.50 26.63
CA GLY A 36 -36.34 9.37 25.71
C GLY A 36 -36.54 10.57 24.75
N VAL A 37 -35.46 11.11 24.19
CA VAL A 37 -35.44 12.25 23.27
C VAL A 37 -34.80 11.80 21.93
N PRO A 38 -35.27 12.27 20.74
CA PRO A 38 -34.81 11.75 19.46
C PRO A 38 -33.30 11.94 19.23
N HIS A 39 -32.63 10.85 18.83
CA HIS A 39 -31.18 10.69 18.60
C HIS A 39 -30.63 11.51 17.40
N GLU A 40 -30.53 12.83 17.50
CA GLU A 40 -29.83 13.64 16.49
C GLU A 40 -28.34 13.87 16.80
N ALA A 41 -27.88 13.65 18.04
CA ALA A 41 -26.60 14.18 18.54
C ALA A 41 -25.50 13.14 18.88
N GLU A 42 -25.60 11.87 18.48
CA GLU A 42 -24.66 10.81 18.94
C GLU A 42 -23.70 10.26 17.88
N GLY A 43 -23.73 10.81 16.66
CA GLY A 43 -22.92 10.35 15.53
C GLY A 43 -21.59 11.11 15.37
N MET A 44 -20.70 10.54 14.57
CA MET A 44 -19.49 11.21 14.10
C MET A 44 -19.77 11.90 12.76
N LYS A 45 -19.47 13.19 12.66
CA LYS A 45 -19.68 13.96 11.43
C LYS A 45 -18.42 14.70 11.03
N ILE A 46 -17.85 14.35 9.88
CA ILE A 46 -16.70 15.04 9.30
C ILE A 46 -17.04 15.45 7.88
N THR A 47 -16.95 16.74 7.58
CA THR A 47 -17.15 17.29 6.22
C THR A 47 -15.83 17.79 5.67
N GLY A 48 -15.58 17.53 4.39
CA GLY A 48 -14.34 17.93 3.75
C GLY A 48 -13.12 17.14 4.23
N LEU A 49 -13.31 15.90 4.71
CA LEU A 49 -12.23 15.03 5.15
C LEU A 49 -11.25 14.81 3.99
N SER A 50 -9.99 15.10 4.25
CA SER A 50 -8.89 14.87 3.31
C SER A 50 -7.86 13.93 3.94
N PRO A 51 -7.22 13.05 3.17
CA PRO A 51 -6.16 12.21 3.73
C PRO A 51 -4.96 13.08 4.10
N TYR A 52 -4.49 12.96 5.34
CA TYR A 52 -3.47 13.86 5.91
C TYR A 52 -2.13 13.83 5.15
N TRP A 53 -1.84 12.75 4.43
CA TRP A 53 -0.62 12.56 3.65
C TRP A 53 -0.67 13.19 2.26
N PHE A 54 -1.83 13.68 1.80
CA PHE A 54 -1.93 14.48 0.59
C PHE A 54 -1.90 15.98 0.91
N ASP A 55 -1.32 16.77 0.01
CA ASP A 55 -1.44 18.22 0.06
C ASP A 55 -2.76 18.63 -0.61
N ALA A 56 -3.77 18.93 0.21
CA ALA A 56 -5.08 19.36 -0.26
C ALA A 56 -5.03 20.68 -1.06
N VAL A 57 -3.97 21.49 -0.92
CA VAL A 57 -3.78 22.74 -1.67
C VAL A 57 -3.31 22.47 -3.10
N GLN A 58 -2.64 21.35 -3.34
CA GLN A 58 -2.17 20.94 -4.68
C GLN A 58 -3.27 20.28 -5.53
N GLY A 59 -4.52 20.22 -5.04
CA GLY A 59 -5.67 19.71 -5.79
C GLY A 59 -5.70 18.19 -5.99
N GLY A 60 -4.73 17.44 -5.45
CA GLY A 60 -4.62 15.99 -5.65
C GLY A 60 -5.49 15.12 -4.73
N ALA A 61 -6.24 15.71 -3.80
CA ALA A 61 -7.02 14.97 -2.80
C ALA A 61 -8.52 15.18 -2.97
N VAL A 62 -9.26 14.08 -3.19
CA VAL A 62 -10.73 14.10 -3.16
C VAL A 62 -11.21 14.18 -1.71
N ARG A 63 -11.98 15.23 -1.41
CA ARG A 63 -12.56 15.45 -0.09
C ARG A 63 -13.84 14.64 0.08
N ASN A 64 -14.02 14.08 1.27
CA ASN A 64 -15.15 13.21 1.60
C ASN A 64 -15.95 13.75 2.79
N THR A 65 -17.26 13.48 2.79
CA THR A 65 -18.12 13.73 3.94
C THR A 65 -18.50 12.40 4.57
N VAL A 66 -18.28 12.29 5.87
CA VAL A 66 -18.57 11.12 6.70
C VAL A 66 -19.59 11.55 7.74
N ASP A 67 -20.86 11.15 7.57
CA ASP A 67 -21.93 11.39 8.55
C ASP A 67 -22.38 10.03 9.10
N MET A 68 -21.71 9.58 10.15
CA MET A 68 -21.74 8.22 10.67
C MET A 68 -22.54 8.15 11.97
N LYS A 69 -23.73 7.54 11.89
CA LYS A 69 -24.62 7.29 13.03
C LYS A 69 -24.64 5.81 13.47
N SER A 70 -24.09 4.92 12.65
CA SER A 70 -24.04 3.48 12.86
C SER A 70 -22.86 2.87 12.06
N LEU A 71 -22.76 1.54 12.07
CA LEU A 71 -21.77 0.81 11.30
C LEU A 71 -22.00 0.97 9.79
N PHE A 72 -20.95 1.26 9.04
CA PHE A 72 -20.98 1.27 7.58
C PHE A 72 -20.44 -0.03 7.01
N LEU A 73 -21.18 -0.63 6.09
CA LEU A 73 -20.68 -1.67 5.21
C LEU A 73 -20.21 -1.03 3.91
N LEU A 74 -18.89 -0.92 3.74
CA LEU A 74 -18.27 -0.19 2.63
C LEU A 74 -17.87 -1.13 1.48
N THR A 75 -18.35 -0.80 0.30
CA THR A 75 -17.96 -1.46 -0.96
C THR A 75 -17.27 -0.51 -1.91
N GLY A 76 -16.76 -1.06 -3.01
CA GLY A 76 -16.09 -0.30 -4.06
C GLY A 76 -14.99 -1.13 -4.69
N PRO A 77 -14.56 -0.79 -5.91
CA PRO A 77 -13.50 -1.52 -6.59
C PRO A 77 -12.15 -1.38 -5.87
N ASN A 78 -11.22 -2.27 -6.19
CA ASN A 78 -9.83 -2.11 -5.77
C ASN A 78 -9.24 -0.84 -6.39
N GLY A 79 -8.46 -0.09 -5.61
CA GLY A 79 -8.01 1.24 -6.00
C GLY A 79 -9.07 2.35 -5.88
N GLY A 80 -10.31 2.03 -5.51
CA GLY A 80 -11.41 2.99 -5.31
C GLY A 80 -11.30 3.86 -4.06
N GLY A 81 -10.27 3.66 -3.22
CA GLY A 81 -9.98 4.53 -2.07
C GLY A 81 -10.52 4.05 -0.71
N LYS A 82 -11.07 2.83 -0.62
CA LYS A 82 -11.58 2.22 0.63
C LYS A 82 -10.58 2.33 1.79
N SER A 83 -9.39 1.73 1.67
CA SER A 83 -8.33 1.77 2.70
C SER A 83 -7.88 3.19 3.04
N SER A 84 -7.85 4.09 2.06
CA SER A 84 -7.47 5.50 2.24
C SER A 84 -8.53 6.25 3.06
N LEU A 85 -9.81 5.99 2.82
CA LEU A 85 -10.91 6.54 3.61
C LEU A 85 -10.85 6.05 5.06
N LEU A 86 -10.69 4.73 5.28
CA LEU A 86 -10.58 4.15 6.63
C LEU A 86 -9.42 4.79 7.42
N ARG A 87 -8.24 4.88 6.80
CA ARG A 87 -7.06 5.53 7.42
C ARG A 87 -7.29 7.01 7.72
N SER A 88 -7.98 7.73 6.83
CA SER A 88 -8.28 9.16 7.02
C SER A 88 -9.24 9.38 8.19
N ILE A 89 -10.28 8.55 8.31
CA ILE A 89 -11.23 8.57 9.44
C ILE A 89 -10.51 8.23 10.74
N CYS A 90 -9.68 7.17 10.74
CA CYS A 90 -8.89 6.76 11.90
C CYS A 90 -7.99 7.90 12.41
N ALA A 91 -7.24 8.52 11.49
CA ALA A 91 -6.35 9.63 11.81
C ALA A 91 -7.12 10.84 12.34
N ALA A 92 -8.25 11.20 11.72
CA ALA A 92 -9.08 12.32 12.18
C ALA A 92 -9.67 12.05 13.57
N ALA A 93 -10.18 10.84 13.82
CA ALA A 93 -10.68 10.43 15.14
C ALA A 93 -9.58 10.52 16.20
N LEU A 94 -8.40 9.94 15.94
CA LEU A 94 -7.27 9.94 16.86
C LEU A 94 -6.77 11.37 17.17
N LEU A 95 -6.57 12.19 16.14
CA LEU A 95 -6.17 13.59 16.32
C LEU A 95 -7.21 14.35 17.16
N GLY A 96 -8.51 14.15 16.87
CA GLY A 96 -9.57 14.81 17.60
C GLY A 96 -9.62 14.46 19.07
N ILE A 97 -9.56 13.17 19.43
CA ILE A 97 -9.55 12.75 20.84
C ILE A 97 -8.29 13.20 21.58
N CYS A 98 -7.19 13.44 20.87
CA CYS A 98 -5.96 14.03 21.43
C CYS A 98 -6.00 15.57 21.56
N GLY A 99 -7.11 16.22 21.18
CA GLY A 99 -7.24 17.68 21.22
C GLY A 99 -6.45 18.41 20.12
N LEU A 100 -6.14 17.72 19.03
CA LEU A 100 -5.39 18.25 17.90
C LEU A 100 -6.32 18.65 16.74
N MET A 101 -5.85 19.58 15.91
CA MET A 101 -6.53 19.94 14.65
C MET A 101 -6.62 18.72 13.71
N VAL A 102 -7.74 18.56 13.02
CA VAL A 102 -8.05 17.43 12.14
C VAL A 102 -8.11 17.84 10.66
N PRO A 103 -7.78 16.93 9.71
CA PRO A 103 -7.71 17.23 8.28
C PRO A 103 -9.09 17.29 7.60
N ALA A 104 -9.93 18.22 8.05
CA ALA A 104 -11.30 18.42 7.59
C ALA A 104 -11.67 19.92 7.58
N GLU A 105 -12.77 20.26 6.93
CA GLU A 105 -13.35 21.61 6.95
C GLU A 105 -14.26 21.81 8.17
N TYR A 106 -14.89 20.74 8.64
CA TYR A 106 -15.67 20.73 9.86
C TYR A 106 -15.74 19.31 10.42
N ALA A 107 -15.71 19.17 11.74
CA ALA A 107 -15.68 17.88 12.41
C ALA A 107 -16.37 17.91 13.78
N ILE A 108 -17.32 17.00 13.98
CA ILE A 108 -17.85 16.54 15.26
C ILE A 108 -17.34 15.12 15.47
N ILE A 109 -16.61 14.88 16.56
CA ILE A 109 -16.02 13.59 16.88
C ILE A 109 -16.48 13.18 18.27
N PRO A 110 -17.17 12.04 18.44
CA PRO A 110 -17.55 11.57 19.76
C PRO A 110 -16.33 11.07 20.53
N HIS A 111 -16.44 11.09 21.86
CA HIS A 111 -15.49 10.41 22.71
C HIS A 111 -15.58 8.90 22.48
N PHE A 112 -14.49 8.33 21.97
CA PHE A 112 -14.32 6.90 21.83
C PHE A 112 -13.58 6.33 23.03
N ASP A 113 -14.05 5.22 23.57
CA ASP A 113 -13.30 4.46 24.59
C ASP A 113 -12.15 3.64 23.95
N SER A 114 -12.28 3.36 22.66
CA SER A 114 -11.36 2.54 21.89
C SER A 114 -11.51 2.83 20.39
N ILE A 115 -10.38 2.91 19.71
CA ILE A 115 -10.30 2.91 18.24
C ILE A 115 -9.64 1.60 17.84
N MET A 116 -10.38 0.75 17.15
CA MET A 116 -9.96 -0.60 16.75
C MET A 116 -9.77 -0.63 15.25
N LEU A 117 -8.62 -1.12 14.82
CA LEU A 117 -8.25 -1.19 13.41
C LEU A 117 -7.81 -2.61 13.08
N HIS A 118 -8.42 -3.18 12.06
CA HIS A 118 -7.90 -4.35 11.36
C HIS A 118 -7.57 -3.94 9.93
N MET A 119 -6.30 -4.09 9.56
CA MET A 119 -5.84 -3.97 8.18
C MET A 119 -5.23 -5.31 7.77
N LYS A 120 -5.03 -5.52 6.46
CA LYS A 120 -4.46 -6.75 5.88
C LYS A 120 -3.36 -7.37 6.75
N SER A 121 -3.65 -8.54 7.31
CA SER A 121 -2.69 -9.36 8.03
C SER A 121 -1.81 -10.14 7.06
N TYR A 122 -0.55 -10.32 7.42
CA TYR A 122 0.39 -11.19 6.71
C TYR A 122 0.62 -12.46 7.52
N ASP A 123 1.11 -13.51 6.87
CA ASP A 123 1.52 -14.72 7.58
C ASP A 123 2.59 -14.36 8.63
N SER A 124 2.60 -15.09 9.75
CA SER A 124 3.70 -15.05 10.71
C SER A 124 4.40 -16.41 10.72
N PRO A 125 5.37 -16.65 9.81
CA PRO A 125 6.16 -17.87 9.80
C PRO A 125 6.90 -18.10 11.12
N ALA A 126 7.34 -17.01 11.78
CA ALA A 126 8.00 -17.06 13.08
C ALA A 126 7.10 -17.66 14.18
N ASP A 127 5.78 -17.44 14.09
CA ASP A 127 4.81 -17.96 15.05
C ASP A 127 4.10 -19.25 14.56
N GLY A 128 4.43 -19.74 13.37
CA GLY A 128 3.74 -20.87 12.73
C GLY A 128 2.26 -20.61 12.45
N LYS A 129 1.86 -19.34 12.25
CA LYS A 129 0.45 -18.95 12.03
C LYS A 129 0.21 -18.49 10.60
N SER A 130 -0.89 -18.96 10.02
CA SER A 130 -1.39 -18.43 8.74
C SER A 130 -1.97 -17.03 8.90
N SER A 131 -1.97 -16.26 7.82
CA SER A 131 -2.60 -14.93 7.71
C SER A 131 -4.05 -14.98 8.15
N PHE A 132 -4.81 -16.00 7.74
CA PHE A 132 -6.20 -16.17 8.18
C PHE A 132 -6.31 -16.43 9.69
N GLN A 133 -5.40 -17.21 10.29
CA GLN A 133 -5.40 -17.44 11.73
C GLN A 133 -5.05 -16.16 12.52
N VAL A 134 -4.10 -15.36 12.02
CA VAL A 134 -3.76 -14.06 12.59
C VAL A 134 -4.96 -13.11 12.49
N GLU A 135 -5.56 -13.02 11.32
CA GLU A 135 -6.78 -12.24 11.05
C GLU A 135 -7.91 -12.62 12.03
N MET A 136 -8.24 -13.91 12.16
CA MET A 136 -9.30 -14.36 13.08
C MET A 136 -8.98 -14.05 14.56
N SER A 137 -7.69 -14.08 14.95
CA SER A 137 -7.29 -13.69 16.31
C SER A 137 -7.48 -12.19 16.55
N GLU A 138 -7.18 -11.35 15.57
CA GLU A 138 -7.40 -9.90 15.63
C GLU A 138 -8.89 -9.57 15.67
N ILE A 139 -9.68 -10.17 14.78
CA ILE A 139 -11.14 -10.04 14.76
C ILE A 139 -11.77 -10.47 16.09
N ARG A 140 -11.33 -11.58 16.69
CA ARG A 140 -11.78 -11.99 18.02
C ARG A 140 -11.50 -10.91 19.06
N SER A 141 -10.32 -10.29 19.02
CA SER A 141 -9.97 -9.20 19.94
C SER A 141 -10.89 -7.98 19.76
N ILE A 142 -11.22 -7.63 18.52
CA ILE A 142 -12.15 -6.53 18.20
C ILE A 142 -13.55 -6.85 18.75
N ILE A 143 -14.12 -8.01 18.40
CA ILE A 143 -15.49 -8.38 18.78
C ILE A 143 -15.64 -8.47 20.31
N THR A 144 -14.66 -9.04 21.00
CA THR A 144 -14.73 -9.24 22.46
C THR A 144 -14.58 -7.96 23.26
N ARG A 145 -13.99 -6.89 22.68
CA ARG A 145 -13.72 -5.64 23.38
C ARG A 145 -14.58 -4.48 22.88
N ALA A 146 -15.18 -4.59 21.70
CA ALA A 146 -15.97 -3.53 21.11
C ALA A 146 -17.18 -3.21 22.01
N THR A 147 -17.41 -1.93 22.21
CA THR A 147 -18.55 -1.38 22.94
C THR A 147 -19.34 -0.47 22.02
N SER A 148 -20.51 -0.01 22.47
CA SER A 148 -21.25 1.04 21.77
C SER A 148 -20.51 2.38 21.71
N LYS A 149 -19.37 2.55 22.40
CA LYS A 149 -18.50 3.75 22.32
C LYS A 149 -17.19 3.48 21.56
N SER A 150 -17.06 2.35 20.89
CA SER A 150 -15.90 2.05 20.05
C SER A 150 -16.05 2.61 18.63
N LEU A 151 -14.91 2.95 18.02
CA LEU A 151 -14.76 3.13 16.57
C LEU A 151 -14.07 1.89 15.99
N VAL A 152 -14.76 1.12 15.14
CA VAL A 152 -14.25 -0.13 14.56
C VAL A 152 -14.00 0.04 13.06
N LEU A 153 -12.76 -0.15 12.60
CA LEU A 153 -12.37 0.02 11.21
C LEU A 153 -11.73 -1.29 10.71
N ILE A 154 -12.38 -1.97 9.77
CA ILE A 154 -11.96 -3.26 9.24
C ILE A 154 -11.79 -3.15 7.72
N ASP A 155 -10.56 -3.40 7.25
CA ASP A 155 -10.20 -3.33 5.83
C ASP A 155 -10.11 -4.72 5.19
N GLU A 156 -11.04 -5.04 4.27
CA GLU A 156 -11.09 -6.31 3.51
C GLU A 156 -11.07 -7.60 4.35
N ILE A 157 -12.12 -7.84 5.13
CA ILE A 157 -12.25 -9.02 5.98
C ILE A 157 -12.39 -10.36 5.21
N CYS A 158 -11.86 -11.43 5.79
CA CYS A 158 -11.90 -12.82 5.36
C CYS A 158 -11.33 -13.10 3.96
N ARG A 159 -10.26 -12.39 3.56
CA ARG A 159 -9.62 -12.59 2.24
C ARG A 159 -8.81 -13.89 2.14
N GLY A 160 -8.29 -14.40 3.25
CA GLY A 160 -7.35 -15.54 3.27
C GLY A 160 -7.99 -16.93 3.25
N THR A 161 -9.28 -17.05 2.96
CA THR A 161 -10.03 -18.32 3.05
C THR A 161 -10.95 -18.52 1.84
N GLU A 162 -11.63 -19.65 1.80
CA GLU A 162 -12.65 -19.96 0.79
C GLU A 162 -13.75 -18.89 0.78
N THR A 163 -14.02 -18.28 -0.39
CA THR A 163 -14.92 -17.14 -0.55
C THR A 163 -16.29 -17.36 0.09
N ALA A 164 -16.90 -18.55 -0.08
CA ALA A 164 -18.21 -18.86 0.48
C ALA A 164 -18.20 -18.82 2.02
N LYS A 165 -17.24 -19.52 2.65
CA LYS A 165 -17.08 -19.53 4.11
C LYS A 165 -16.70 -18.15 4.63
N GLY A 166 -15.79 -17.47 3.95
CA GLY A 166 -15.37 -16.11 4.29
C GLY A 166 -16.54 -15.13 4.27
N THR A 167 -17.45 -15.25 3.30
CA THR A 167 -18.66 -14.42 3.21
C THR A 167 -19.60 -14.65 4.40
N CYS A 168 -19.85 -15.91 4.78
CA CYS A 168 -20.67 -16.23 5.94
C CYS A 168 -20.05 -15.74 7.26
N ILE A 169 -18.74 -15.92 7.45
CA ILE A 169 -18.03 -15.43 8.63
C ILE A 169 -18.10 -13.91 8.70
N ALA A 170 -17.79 -13.21 7.61
CA ALA A 170 -17.89 -11.76 7.52
C ALA A 170 -19.30 -11.25 7.84
N GLY A 171 -20.33 -11.91 7.32
CA GLY A 171 -21.73 -11.60 7.62
C GLY A 171 -22.04 -11.67 9.10
N SER A 172 -21.65 -12.75 9.77
CA SER A 172 -21.85 -12.91 11.22
C SER A 172 -21.10 -11.87 12.06
N ILE A 173 -19.90 -11.47 11.62
CA ILE A 173 -19.12 -10.42 12.28
C ILE A 173 -19.82 -9.06 12.16
N ILE A 174 -20.36 -8.75 10.98
CA ILE A 174 -21.12 -7.50 10.75
C ILE A 174 -22.38 -7.47 11.61
N GLU A 175 -23.16 -8.56 11.67
CA GLU A 175 -24.32 -8.66 12.57
C GLU A 175 -23.95 -8.41 14.02
N THR A 176 -22.82 -8.99 14.47
CA THR A 176 -22.35 -8.83 15.84
C THR A 176 -21.96 -7.38 16.15
N LEU A 177 -21.20 -6.74 15.25
CA LEU A 177 -20.78 -5.34 15.42
C LEU A 177 -21.96 -4.36 15.34
N ASP A 178 -22.94 -4.64 14.49
CA ASP A 178 -24.18 -3.87 14.39
C ASP A 178 -25.03 -4.00 15.67
N ALA A 179 -25.14 -5.21 16.23
CA ALA A 179 -25.83 -5.45 17.50
C ALA A 179 -25.16 -4.70 18.67
N ILE A 180 -23.83 -4.59 18.68
CA ILE A 180 -23.08 -3.78 19.67
C ILE A 180 -23.37 -2.27 19.51
N SER A 181 -23.86 -1.83 18.35
CA SER A 181 -24.14 -0.42 18.02
C SER A 181 -22.90 0.48 18.05
N CYS A 182 -21.73 -0.09 17.73
CA CYS A 182 -20.49 0.66 17.55
C CYS A 182 -20.55 1.53 16.27
N LEU A 183 -19.71 2.57 16.22
CA LEU A 183 -19.45 3.28 14.96
C LEU A 183 -18.31 2.59 14.24
N GLY A 184 -18.32 2.64 12.91
CA GLY A 184 -17.23 2.01 12.19
C GLY A 184 -17.46 1.84 10.70
N ILE A 185 -16.44 1.28 10.06
CA ILE A 185 -16.51 0.83 8.68
C ILE A 185 -15.98 -0.60 8.61
N VAL A 186 -16.80 -1.51 8.10
CA VAL A 186 -16.34 -2.81 7.61
C VAL A 186 -16.32 -2.73 6.09
N SER A 187 -15.14 -2.76 5.50
CA SER A 187 -15.02 -2.80 4.05
C SER A 187 -14.87 -4.24 3.56
N THR A 188 -15.47 -4.54 2.41
CA THR A 188 -15.49 -5.90 1.85
C THR A 188 -15.41 -5.89 0.33
N HIS A 189 -14.84 -6.96 -0.20
CA HIS A 189 -14.88 -7.34 -1.62
C HIS A 189 -15.81 -8.55 -1.85
N LEU A 190 -16.40 -9.10 -0.78
CA LEU A 190 -17.25 -10.27 -0.82
C LEU A 190 -18.67 -9.83 -1.19
N HIS A 191 -18.98 -9.79 -2.49
CA HIS A 191 -20.29 -9.36 -2.96
C HIS A 191 -21.43 -10.30 -2.54
N GLY A 192 -21.15 -11.58 -2.26
CA GLY A 192 -22.16 -12.52 -1.76
C GLY A 192 -22.74 -12.14 -0.41
N ILE A 193 -22.14 -11.17 0.30
CA ILE A 193 -22.66 -10.71 1.60
C ILE A 193 -24.03 -10.03 1.47
N PHE A 194 -24.36 -9.49 0.29
CA PHE A 194 -25.64 -8.85 0.01
C PHE A 194 -26.77 -9.85 -0.20
N ASP A 195 -26.43 -11.10 -0.51
CA ASP A 195 -27.39 -12.17 -0.75
C ASP A 195 -27.62 -13.02 0.51
N LEU A 196 -26.87 -12.76 1.59
CA LEU A 196 -27.07 -13.40 2.88
C LEU A 196 -28.25 -12.78 3.64
N PRO A 197 -29.04 -13.58 4.38
CA PRO A 197 -30.15 -13.09 5.20
C PRO A 197 -29.65 -12.47 6.52
N LEU A 198 -28.86 -11.39 6.41
CA LEU A 198 -28.25 -10.73 7.57
C LEU A 198 -29.30 -10.01 8.44
N LYS A 199 -29.26 -10.26 9.74
CA LYS A 199 -30.06 -9.63 10.79
C LYS A 199 -29.40 -8.33 11.28
N THR A 200 -29.21 -7.38 10.37
CA THR A 200 -28.75 -6.03 10.72
C THR A 200 -29.95 -5.11 10.97
N LYS A 201 -29.87 -4.27 12.01
CA LYS A 201 -30.90 -3.28 12.39
C LYS A 201 -30.50 -1.88 11.97
N ASN A 202 -29.23 -1.51 12.14
CA ASN A 202 -28.77 -0.13 12.00
C ASN A 202 -27.68 0.05 10.94
N ALA A 203 -27.05 -1.03 10.47
CA ALA A 203 -25.96 -0.97 9.51
C ALA A 203 -26.40 -0.32 8.19
N VAL A 204 -25.56 0.58 7.67
CA VAL A 204 -25.83 1.32 6.43
C VAL A 204 -24.84 0.91 5.35
N PHE A 205 -25.34 0.69 4.14
CA PHE A 205 -24.50 0.41 2.98
C PHE A 205 -23.92 1.69 2.41
N LYS A 206 -22.60 1.70 2.23
CA LYS A 206 -21.85 2.77 1.57
C LYS A 206 -21.00 2.19 0.45
N ALA A 207 -20.67 3.03 -0.53
CA ALA A 207 -19.80 2.67 -1.62
C ALA A 207 -18.78 3.76 -1.91
N MET A 208 -17.63 3.38 -2.44
CA MET A 208 -16.75 4.30 -3.15
C MET A 208 -17.27 4.45 -4.58
N GLY A 209 -17.62 5.66 -4.97
CA GLY A 209 -18.26 5.96 -6.25
C GLY A 209 -17.37 5.71 -7.45
N THR A 210 -18.00 5.33 -8.54
CA THR A 210 -17.40 5.07 -9.85
C THR A 210 -18.19 5.83 -10.91
N GLU A 211 -17.51 6.17 -12.00
CA GLU A 211 -18.11 6.80 -13.19
C GLU A 211 -17.68 6.01 -14.41
N CYS A 212 -18.59 5.78 -15.35
CA CYS A 212 -18.28 5.13 -16.63
C CYS A 212 -18.03 6.20 -17.68
N ILE A 213 -16.80 6.25 -18.20
CA ILE A 213 -16.38 7.15 -19.28
C ILE A 213 -15.79 6.29 -20.40
N ASP A 214 -16.31 6.41 -21.62
CA ASP A 214 -15.84 5.66 -22.80
C ASP A 214 -15.77 4.13 -22.58
N SER A 215 -16.80 3.57 -21.94
CA SER A 215 -16.88 2.15 -21.54
C SER A 215 -15.80 1.70 -20.54
N GLN A 216 -15.14 2.64 -19.86
CA GLN A 216 -14.20 2.35 -18.77
C GLN A 216 -14.76 2.88 -17.45
N THR A 217 -14.81 2.00 -16.47
CA THR A 217 -15.15 2.39 -15.10
C THR A 217 -13.95 3.06 -14.42
N ILE A 218 -14.15 4.28 -13.94
CA ILE A 218 -13.13 5.12 -13.30
C ILE A 218 -13.57 5.40 -11.85
N PRO A 219 -12.69 5.16 -10.85
CA PRO A 219 -13.01 5.47 -9.46
C PRO A 219 -13.01 6.99 -9.22
N THR A 220 -14.07 7.50 -8.61
CA THR A 220 -14.19 8.92 -8.23
C THR A 220 -13.52 9.24 -6.89
N TRP A 221 -13.21 8.20 -6.11
CA TRP A 221 -12.72 8.28 -4.72
C TRP A 221 -13.66 9.03 -3.75
N LYS A 222 -14.94 9.21 -4.12
CA LYS A 222 -15.98 9.79 -3.26
C LYS A 222 -16.76 8.69 -2.54
N LEU A 223 -17.04 8.91 -1.26
CA LEU A 223 -17.96 8.11 -0.46
C LEU A 223 -19.39 8.49 -0.84
N ILE A 224 -20.18 7.50 -1.26
CA ILE A 224 -21.58 7.63 -1.64
C ILE A 224 -22.44 6.60 -0.90
N ASP A 225 -23.75 6.83 -0.88
CA ASP A 225 -24.73 5.86 -0.37
C ASP A 225 -24.92 4.70 -1.34
N GLY A 226 -25.17 3.50 -0.79
CA GLY A 226 -25.52 2.31 -1.56
C GLY A 226 -24.40 1.27 -1.64
N ILE A 227 -24.47 0.43 -2.67
CA ILE A 227 -23.61 -0.75 -2.86
C ILE A 227 -22.94 -0.65 -4.22
N CYS A 228 -21.63 -0.86 -4.27
CA CYS A 228 -20.87 -1.01 -5.51
C CYS A 228 -20.52 -2.48 -5.72
N LYS A 229 -21.00 -3.05 -6.85
CA LYS A 229 -20.66 -4.40 -7.32
C LYS A 229 -19.62 -4.41 -8.44
N GLU A 230 -19.14 -3.24 -8.86
CA GLU A 230 -18.14 -3.13 -9.91
C GLU A 230 -16.75 -3.58 -9.44
N SER A 231 -16.04 -4.26 -10.33
CA SER A 231 -14.67 -4.72 -10.14
C SER A 231 -13.79 -4.13 -11.24
N LEU A 232 -12.70 -3.47 -10.86
CA LEU A 232 -11.74 -2.87 -11.79
C LEU A 232 -10.56 -3.80 -12.11
N ALA A 233 -10.71 -5.11 -11.91
CA ALA A 233 -9.59 -6.04 -11.96
C ALA A 233 -8.97 -6.11 -13.37
N PHE A 234 -9.80 -6.23 -14.41
CA PHE A 234 -9.34 -6.33 -15.79
C PHE A 234 -8.83 -4.98 -16.33
N GLU A 235 -9.51 -3.88 -16.01
CA GLU A 235 -9.08 -2.52 -16.35
C GLU A 235 -7.74 -2.17 -15.69
N THR A 236 -7.53 -2.63 -14.45
CA THR A 236 -6.25 -2.47 -13.76
C THR A 236 -5.16 -3.28 -14.46
N ALA A 237 -5.42 -4.54 -14.83
CA ALA A 237 -4.46 -5.35 -15.58
C ALA A 237 -4.08 -4.70 -16.92
N LYS A 238 -5.06 -4.17 -17.65
CA LYS A 238 -4.86 -3.43 -18.90
C LYS A 238 -3.99 -2.20 -18.70
N ARG A 239 -4.25 -1.43 -17.64
CA ARG A 239 -3.45 -0.24 -17.29
C ARG A 239 -2.01 -0.57 -16.92
N GLU A 240 -1.77 -1.71 -16.28
CA GLU A 240 -0.42 -2.21 -15.96
C GLU A 240 0.30 -2.81 -17.19
N GLY A 241 -0.34 -2.80 -18.37
CA GLY A 241 0.26 -3.25 -19.62
C GLY A 241 0.24 -4.76 -19.84
N VAL A 242 -0.66 -5.48 -19.16
CA VAL A 242 -0.90 -6.91 -19.45
C VAL A 242 -1.44 -7.03 -20.88
N PRO A 243 -0.94 -7.99 -21.70
CA PRO A 243 -1.38 -8.14 -23.09
C PRO A 243 -2.90 -8.33 -23.21
N GLU A 244 -3.51 -7.64 -24.18
CA GLU A 244 -4.96 -7.64 -24.39
C GLU A 244 -5.51 -9.05 -24.62
N GLU A 245 -4.77 -9.90 -25.35
CA GLU A 245 -5.16 -11.30 -25.60
C GLU A 245 -5.31 -12.12 -24.31
N LEU A 246 -4.46 -11.85 -23.30
CA LEU A 246 -4.53 -12.52 -22.00
C LEU A 246 -5.77 -12.03 -21.23
N ILE A 247 -6.04 -10.73 -21.26
CA ILE A 247 -7.19 -10.13 -20.58
C ILE A 247 -8.49 -10.64 -21.23
N GLN A 248 -8.58 -10.62 -22.56
CA GLN A 248 -9.72 -11.15 -23.30
C GLN A 248 -9.98 -12.62 -22.94
N ARG A 249 -8.92 -13.44 -22.87
CA ARG A 249 -9.06 -14.83 -22.43
C ARG A 249 -9.54 -14.95 -20.98
N ALA A 250 -9.08 -14.10 -20.08
CA ALA A 250 -9.52 -14.08 -18.70
C ALA A 250 -11.00 -13.68 -18.56
N GLU A 251 -11.46 -12.71 -19.37
CA GLU A 251 -12.87 -12.32 -19.45
C GLU A 251 -13.76 -13.46 -19.94
N GLU A 252 -13.36 -14.17 -21.00
CA GLU A 252 -14.07 -15.36 -21.48
C GLU A 252 -14.20 -16.44 -20.40
N LEU A 253 -13.11 -16.70 -19.68
CA LEU A 253 -13.09 -17.67 -18.58
C LEU A 253 -14.04 -17.22 -17.45
N TYR A 254 -14.02 -15.94 -17.09
CA TYR A 254 -14.91 -15.38 -16.08
C TYR A 254 -16.39 -15.55 -16.46
N VAL A 255 -16.75 -15.19 -17.69
CA VAL A 255 -18.10 -15.38 -18.22
C VAL A 255 -18.47 -16.87 -18.18
N SER A 256 -17.60 -17.77 -18.64
CA SER A 256 -17.92 -19.20 -18.65
C SER A 256 -18.14 -19.81 -17.25
N ALA A 257 -17.38 -19.35 -16.25
CA ALA A 257 -17.42 -19.89 -14.90
C ALA A 257 -18.53 -19.27 -14.03
N TYR A 258 -18.86 -17.99 -14.24
CA TYR A 258 -19.73 -17.22 -13.36
C TYR A 258 -20.99 -16.66 -14.03
N ALA A 259 -21.15 -16.76 -15.37
CA ALA A 259 -22.35 -16.23 -16.04
C ALA A 259 -23.64 -16.99 -15.71
N LYS A 260 -23.57 -18.17 -15.08
CA LYS A 260 -24.76 -18.90 -14.61
C LYS A 260 -25.46 -18.20 -13.42
N ASP A 261 -24.77 -17.31 -12.69
CA ASP A 261 -25.35 -16.52 -11.59
C ASP A 261 -25.91 -15.16 -12.04
N SER A 262 -25.70 -14.76 -13.30
CA SER A 262 -26.03 -13.43 -13.82
C SER A 262 -27.15 -13.40 -14.88
N SER A 263 -28.16 -14.26 -14.75
CA SER A 263 -29.36 -14.29 -15.61
C SER A 263 -30.32 -13.09 -15.39
N LYS A 264 -29.77 -11.86 -15.33
CA LYS A 264 -30.55 -10.59 -15.33
C LYS A 264 -29.87 -9.42 -16.05
N ILE A 265 -28.81 -9.62 -16.85
CA ILE A 265 -28.24 -8.52 -17.65
C ILE A 265 -28.51 -8.78 -19.12
N ALA A 266 -29.35 -7.91 -19.68
CA ALA A 266 -29.99 -8.04 -20.97
C ALA A 266 -29.01 -7.93 -22.15
N VAL A 267 -29.35 -8.73 -23.15
CA VAL A 267 -28.82 -8.90 -24.49
C VAL A 267 -28.86 -7.59 -25.29
N HIS A 268 -27.75 -7.24 -25.93
CA HIS A 268 -27.77 -6.73 -27.31
C HIS A 268 -26.49 -7.17 -28.03
N LYS A 269 -26.57 -8.34 -28.69
CA LYS A 269 -25.76 -8.66 -29.87
C LYS A 269 -26.67 -8.50 -31.08
N SER A 270 -26.20 -7.76 -32.07
CA SER A 270 -26.67 -7.87 -33.46
C SER A 270 -25.49 -8.30 -34.31
N ASP A 271 -25.70 -9.42 -34.99
CA ASP A 271 -24.78 -10.14 -35.86
C ASP A 271 -24.38 -9.35 -37.11
N MET A 272 -23.17 -9.63 -37.64
CA MET A 272 -23.03 -10.00 -39.04
C MET A 272 -21.70 -10.71 -39.34
N ASP A 273 -21.77 -11.56 -40.35
CA ASP A 273 -21.02 -12.79 -40.60
C ASP A 273 -19.79 -12.68 -41.54
N MET A 274 -18.89 -13.66 -41.37
CA MET A 274 -18.19 -14.50 -42.36
C MET A 274 -17.03 -14.04 -43.30
N VAL A 275 -15.88 -14.73 -43.08
CA VAL A 275 -15.12 -15.64 -44.00
C VAL A 275 -13.90 -15.13 -44.82
N SER A 276 -12.76 -15.81 -44.55
CA SER A 276 -11.53 -16.12 -45.34
C SER A 276 -10.80 -15.00 -46.09
N ASP A 277 -9.46 -14.93 -46.14
CA ASP A 277 -8.59 -15.96 -46.71
C ASP A 277 -7.11 -15.77 -46.33
N ARG A 278 -6.31 -16.83 -46.52
CA ARG A 278 -4.87 -16.93 -46.25
C ARG A 278 -4.05 -16.16 -47.29
N GLN A 279 -2.99 -15.46 -46.86
CA GLN A 279 -1.77 -15.33 -47.68
C GLN A 279 -0.52 -15.04 -46.83
N SER A 280 0.56 -15.73 -47.21
CA SER A 280 1.85 -15.89 -46.55
C SER A 280 2.84 -14.73 -46.81
N CYS A 281 3.63 -14.45 -45.76
CA CYS A 281 5.00 -13.90 -45.61
C CYS A 281 5.62 -13.01 -46.72
N PRO A 282 6.41 -11.98 -46.30
CA PRO A 282 7.85 -12.25 -46.20
C PRO A 282 8.53 -11.67 -44.95
N GLU A 283 9.56 -12.40 -44.53
CA GLU A 283 10.58 -12.02 -43.54
C GLU A 283 11.21 -10.66 -43.88
N LYS A 284 11.39 -9.81 -42.87
CA LYS A 284 12.23 -8.60 -42.95
C LYS A 284 13.29 -8.63 -41.84
N GLU A 285 14.52 -8.42 -42.28
CA GLU A 285 15.76 -8.28 -41.53
C GLU A 285 15.70 -7.21 -40.42
N PRO A 286 16.54 -7.33 -39.36
CA PRO A 286 16.44 -6.48 -38.18
C PRO A 286 17.01 -5.08 -38.42
N SER A 287 16.25 -4.08 -37.95
CA SER A 287 16.63 -2.66 -37.93
C SER A 287 17.58 -2.32 -36.75
N PRO A 288 18.29 -1.17 -36.80
CA PRO A 288 19.48 -0.85 -35.98
C PRO A 288 19.18 -0.45 -34.51
N VAL A 289 18.16 -1.05 -33.89
CA VAL A 289 17.76 -0.82 -32.48
C VAL A 289 18.33 -1.89 -31.53
N VAL A 290 18.82 -3.01 -32.07
CA VAL A 290 19.26 -4.19 -31.31
C VAL A 290 20.64 -4.00 -30.63
N GLU A 291 21.49 -3.09 -31.12
CA GLU A 291 22.82 -2.85 -30.53
C GLU A 291 22.78 -2.02 -29.24
N ALA A 292 21.84 -1.07 -29.10
CA ALA A 292 21.72 -0.26 -27.90
C ALA A 292 21.24 -1.07 -26.67
N LEU A 293 20.32 -2.02 -26.89
CA LEU A 293 19.76 -2.91 -25.87
C LEU A 293 20.77 -3.94 -25.34
N ARG A 294 21.69 -4.43 -26.20
CA ARG A 294 22.76 -5.36 -25.79
C ARG A 294 23.79 -4.73 -24.85
N SER A 295 24.01 -3.40 -24.94
CA SER A 295 25.02 -2.71 -24.12
C SER A 295 24.60 -2.53 -22.65
N VAL A 296 23.30 -2.37 -22.37
CA VAL A 296 22.77 -2.15 -21.02
C VAL A 296 22.69 -3.47 -20.25
N GLU A 297 22.26 -4.56 -20.89
CA GLU A 297 22.24 -5.90 -20.26
C GLU A 297 23.64 -6.39 -19.89
N SER A 298 24.67 -6.09 -20.70
CA SER A 298 26.07 -6.42 -20.38
C SER A 298 26.56 -5.68 -19.14
N LEU A 299 26.26 -4.38 -19.06
CA LEU A 299 26.64 -3.55 -17.90
C LEU A 299 25.92 -4.00 -16.62
N CYS A 300 24.64 -4.36 -16.71
CA CYS A 300 23.87 -4.91 -15.58
C CYS A 300 24.52 -6.20 -15.03
N LYS A 301 24.89 -7.14 -15.90
CA LYS A 301 25.53 -8.40 -15.51
C LYS A 301 26.93 -8.21 -14.95
N GLU A 302 27.66 -7.18 -15.38
CA GLU A 302 28.97 -6.82 -14.80
C GLU A 302 28.82 -6.21 -13.40
N VAL A 303 27.87 -5.29 -13.23
CA VAL A 303 27.57 -4.66 -11.93
C VAL A 303 27.08 -5.72 -10.94
N GLU A 304 26.18 -6.62 -11.35
CA GLU A 304 25.68 -7.71 -10.52
C GLU A 304 26.82 -8.62 -10.03
N ARG A 305 27.71 -9.08 -10.93
CA ARG A 305 28.87 -9.90 -10.56
C ARG A 305 29.82 -9.17 -9.60
N ALA A 306 30.05 -7.88 -9.82
CA ALA A 306 30.88 -7.07 -8.93
C ALA A 306 30.25 -6.95 -7.53
N VAL A 307 28.95 -6.65 -7.45
CA VAL A 307 28.21 -6.49 -6.20
C VAL A 307 28.18 -7.78 -5.39
N VAL A 308 27.85 -8.90 -6.03
CA VAL A 308 27.86 -10.22 -5.37
C VAL A 308 29.27 -10.55 -4.85
N SER A 309 30.31 -10.38 -5.67
CA SER A 309 31.70 -10.62 -5.27
C SER A 309 32.16 -9.77 -4.08
N ILE A 310 31.72 -8.51 -4.04
CA ILE A 310 32.09 -7.53 -3.03
C ILE A 310 31.36 -7.80 -1.70
N CYS A 311 30.05 -8.08 -1.76
CA CYS A 311 29.22 -8.25 -0.57
C CYS A 311 29.32 -9.65 0.05
N GLN A 312 29.59 -10.68 -0.76
CA GLN A 312 29.63 -12.07 -0.30
C GLN A 312 30.71 -12.32 0.77
N LYS A 313 31.86 -11.64 0.69
CA LYS A 313 32.92 -11.70 1.72
C LYS A 313 32.42 -11.21 3.08
N ARG A 314 31.76 -10.05 3.11
CA ARG A 314 31.28 -9.43 4.36
C ARG A 314 30.05 -10.12 4.94
N ILE A 315 29.16 -10.63 4.08
CA ILE A 315 28.01 -11.44 4.52
C ILE A 315 28.50 -12.75 5.14
N THR A 316 29.51 -13.39 4.56
CA THR A 316 30.11 -14.62 5.13
C THR A 316 30.76 -14.37 6.49
N GLU A 317 31.46 -13.24 6.67
CA GLU A 317 32.02 -12.82 7.97
C GLU A 317 30.92 -12.55 9.00
N PHE A 318 29.80 -11.94 8.59
CA PHE A 318 28.66 -11.65 9.47
C PHE A 318 27.92 -12.93 9.89
N CYS A 319 27.71 -13.89 8.99
CA CYS A 319 27.09 -15.18 9.31
C CYS A 319 27.95 -16.01 10.28
N LYS A 320 29.28 -15.99 10.12
CA LYS A 320 30.21 -16.67 11.04
C LYS A 320 30.21 -16.08 12.45
N LYS A 321 29.88 -14.80 12.60
CA LYS A 321 29.88 -14.10 13.91
C LYS A 321 28.58 -14.28 14.70
N ASN A 322 27.50 -14.70 14.03
CA ASN A 322 26.15 -14.79 14.59
C ASN A 322 25.54 -16.21 14.56
N ASP A 323 26.35 -17.24 14.29
CA ASP A 323 25.95 -18.67 14.34
C ASP A 323 24.72 -19.04 13.49
N VAL A 324 24.60 -18.43 12.30
CA VAL A 324 23.54 -18.74 11.32
C VAL A 324 24.06 -19.75 10.30
N LEU A 325 23.39 -20.91 10.21
CA LEU A 325 23.69 -21.99 9.26
C LEU A 325 23.42 -21.56 7.80
N GLU A 326 24.48 -21.68 6.99
CA GLU A 326 24.61 -21.42 5.55
C GLU A 326 24.41 -19.97 5.03
N PRO A 327 25.35 -19.43 4.22
CA PRO A 327 25.13 -18.18 3.50
C PRO A 327 24.11 -18.43 2.38
N SER A 328 22.86 -18.05 2.60
CA SER A 328 21.88 -17.97 1.51
C SER A 328 22.47 -17.12 0.40
N ALA A 329 22.59 -17.69 -0.81
CA ALA A 329 23.18 -17.00 -1.94
C ALA A 329 22.50 -15.64 -2.14
N MET A 330 23.27 -14.55 -2.09
CA MET A 330 22.76 -13.20 -2.30
C MET A 330 22.08 -13.14 -3.67
N ARG A 331 20.76 -13.00 -3.68
CA ARG A 331 19.97 -12.87 -4.91
C ARG A 331 19.76 -11.38 -5.21
N CYS A 332 20.46 -10.88 -6.21
CA CYS A 332 20.20 -9.55 -6.76
C CYS A 332 18.97 -9.61 -7.69
N VAL A 333 18.14 -8.58 -7.65
CA VAL A 333 16.93 -8.47 -8.48
C VAL A 333 16.99 -7.17 -9.27
N LEU A 334 16.80 -7.27 -10.58
CA LEU A 334 16.72 -6.12 -11.47
C LEU A 334 15.29 -5.57 -11.50
N ILE A 335 15.18 -4.25 -11.45
CA ILE A 335 13.97 -3.49 -11.71
C ILE A 335 14.21 -2.73 -13.01
N GLY A 336 13.55 -3.17 -14.08
CA GLY A 336 13.63 -2.53 -15.39
C GLY A 336 13.04 -1.12 -15.40
N ALA A 337 13.30 -0.36 -16.46
CA ALA A 337 12.95 1.06 -16.63
C ALA A 337 11.47 1.42 -16.34
N LYS A 338 10.53 0.46 -16.46
CA LYS A 338 9.10 0.64 -16.20
C LYS A 338 8.54 -0.25 -15.09
N GLU A 339 9.37 -1.07 -14.46
CA GLU A 339 8.93 -2.03 -13.43
C GLU A 339 8.94 -1.38 -12.04
N GLN A 340 8.07 -1.87 -11.15
CA GLN A 340 8.11 -1.51 -9.73
C GLN A 340 8.71 -2.67 -8.93
N PRO A 341 9.40 -2.39 -7.81
CA PRO A 341 9.84 -3.45 -6.90
C PRO A 341 8.64 -4.27 -6.41
N PRO A 342 8.80 -5.60 -6.24
CA PRO A 342 7.72 -6.46 -5.79
C PRO A 342 7.22 -6.08 -4.39
N PRO A 343 5.95 -6.38 -4.04
CA PRO A 343 5.36 -6.03 -2.74
C PRO A 343 6.09 -6.62 -1.52
N SER A 344 6.90 -7.67 -1.73
CA SER A 344 7.76 -8.29 -0.71
C SER A 344 8.89 -7.39 -0.19
N THR A 345 9.09 -6.21 -0.80
CA THR A 345 10.11 -5.22 -0.40
C THR A 345 9.63 -4.22 0.65
N ILE A 346 8.34 -4.25 1.01
CA ILE A 346 7.73 -3.30 1.95
C ILE A 346 8.17 -3.64 3.38
N GLY A 347 8.83 -2.69 4.06
CA GLY A 347 9.24 -2.82 5.46
C GLY A 347 10.51 -3.63 5.70
N THR A 348 11.23 -4.01 4.64
CA THR A 348 12.52 -4.73 4.74
C THR A 348 13.65 -3.81 4.29
N SER A 349 14.73 -3.73 5.07
CA SER A 349 15.92 -2.96 4.68
C SER A 349 16.55 -3.56 3.42
N CYS A 350 16.90 -2.70 2.47
CA CYS A 350 17.54 -3.12 1.21
C CYS A 350 18.62 -2.13 0.80
N VAL A 351 19.55 -2.63 -0.01
CA VAL A 351 20.53 -1.80 -0.73
C VAL A 351 20.19 -1.85 -2.21
N TYR A 352 20.14 -0.69 -2.85
CA TYR A 352 19.84 -0.54 -4.27
C TYR A 352 20.93 0.23 -4.99
N ILE A 353 21.07 -0.07 -6.28
CA ILE A 353 22.04 0.50 -7.20
C ILE A 353 21.26 0.99 -8.40
N MET A 354 21.20 2.30 -8.57
CA MET A 354 20.58 2.92 -9.74
C MET A 354 21.59 3.01 -10.88
N LEU A 355 21.21 2.45 -12.02
CA LEU A 355 21.93 2.50 -13.29
C LEU A 355 21.40 3.69 -14.08
N ARG A 356 22.20 4.75 -14.17
CA ARG A 356 21.81 5.96 -14.88
C ARG A 356 22.09 5.84 -16.38
N PRO A 357 21.35 6.58 -17.23
CA PRO A 357 21.59 6.59 -18.68
C PRO A 357 23.00 7.06 -19.09
N ASP A 358 23.67 7.86 -18.24
CA ASP A 358 25.04 8.36 -18.44
C ASP A 358 26.14 7.35 -18.04
N ARG A 359 25.79 6.06 -17.86
CA ARG A 359 26.66 4.97 -17.39
C ARG A 359 27.26 5.17 -16.00
N LYS A 360 26.75 6.12 -15.22
CA LYS A 360 27.13 6.30 -13.81
C LYS A 360 26.21 5.49 -12.89
N LEU A 361 26.76 5.11 -11.75
CA LEU A 361 26.04 4.39 -10.70
C LEU A 361 25.68 5.34 -9.56
N TYR A 362 24.61 5.00 -8.85
CA TYR A 362 24.28 5.57 -7.55
C TYR A 362 23.91 4.42 -6.61
N VAL A 363 24.55 4.36 -5.46
CA VAL A 363 24.26 3.34 -4.43
C VAL A 363 23.47 4.01 -3.32
N GLY A 364 22.45 3.34 -2.82
CA GLY A 364 21.70 3.80 -1.67
C GLY A 364 21.10 2.67 -0.85
N GLU A 365 20.77 2.97 0.40
CA GLU A 365 19.95 2.11 1.24
C GLU A 365 18.54 2.67 1.44
N THR A 366 17.55 1.81 1.71
CA THR A 366 16.19 2.24 2.08
C THR A 366 15.39 1.09 2.70
N ASP A 367 14.43 1.45 3.55
CA ASP A 367 13.38 0.54 4.07
C ASP A 367 12.08 0.66 3.24
N ASP A 368 12.03 1.63 2.31
CA ASP A 368 10.96 1.87 1.34
C ASP A 368 11.57 1.97 -0.07
N LEU A 369 11.76 0.80 -0.71
CA LEU A 369 12.34 0.73 -2.06
C LEU A 369 11.40 1.32 -3.10
N GLN A 370 10.10 1.12 -2.95
CA GLN A 370 9.09 1.59 -3.89
C GLN A 370 9.04 3.12 -3.93
N GLY A 371 8.98 3.78 -2.78
CA GLY A 371 9.03 5.23 -2.70
C GLY A 371 10.34 5.80 -3.25
N ARG A 372 11.47 5.13 -3.00
CA ARG A 372 12.79 5.59 -3.46
C ARG A 372 12.97 5.47 -4.97
N VAL A 373 12.52 4.37 -5.59
CA VAL A 373 12.51 4.20 -7.06
C VAL A 373 11.64 5.27 -7.72
N ARG A 374 10.44 5.53 -7.18
CA ARG A 374 9.55 6.60 -7.68
C ARG A 374 10.20 7.97 -7.59
N ALA A 375 10.80 8.31 -6.44
CA ALA A 375 11.45 9.60 -6.22
C ALA A 375 12.63 9.84 -7.17
N HIS A 376 13.42 8.81 -7.49
CA HIS A 376 14.50 8.93 -8.46
C HIS A 376 13.99 9.07 -9.90
N ARG A 377 12.95 8.33 -10.29
CA ARG A 377 12.36 8.43 -11.64
C ARG A 377 11.67 9.75 -11.93
N LEU A 378 11.14 10.43 -10.90
CA LEU A 378 10.55 11.76 -11.02
C LEU A 378 11.57 12.86 -11.40
N LYS A 379 12.88 12.60 -11.27
CA LYS A 379 13.93 13.57 -11.66
C LYS A 379 14.09 13.61 -13.18
N ASP A 380 14.43 14.80 -13.68
CA ASP A 380 14.62 15.01 -15.11
C ASP A 380 15.74 14.11 -15.67
N GLY A 381 15.50 13.49 -16.82
CA GLY A 381 16.40 12.51 -17.44
C GLY A 381 16.49 11.13 -16.77
N MET A 382 15.77 10.85 -15.68
CA MET A 382 15.84 9.58 -14.92
C MET A 382 14.65 8.64 -15.13
N GLN A 383 13.72 9.00 -16.02
CA GLN A 383 12.48 8.26 -16.26
C GLN A 383 12.69 6.80 -16.71
N LYS A 384 13.84 6.49 -17.31
CA LYS A 384 14.21 5.15 -17.78
C LYS A 384 15.31 4.49 -16.94
N ALA A 385 15.60 5.00 -15.74
CA ALA A 385 16.62 4.42 -14.88
C ALA A 385 16.22 3.01 -14.41
N SER A 386 17.16 2.08 -14.53
CA SER A 386 17.05 0.71 -14.02
C SER A 386 17.69 0.62 -12.64
N PHE A 387 17.23 -0.29 -11.80
CA PHE A 387 17.74 -0.46 -10.44
C PHE A 387 18.09 -1.93 -10.20
N LEU A 388 19.23 -2.19 -9.57
CA LEU A 388 19.57 -3.50 -9.03
C LEU A 388 19.46 -3.43 -7.52
N TYR A 389 18.77 -4.36 -6.86
CA TYR A 389 18.66 -4.36 -5.41
C TYR A 389 18.81 -5.76 -4.81
N PHE A 390 19.12 -5.79 -3.51
CA PHE A 390 19.09 -7.01 -2.70
C PHE A 390 18.62 -6.69 -1.28
N LEU A 391 17.98 -7.67 -0.64
CA LEU A 391 17.44 -7.53 0.71
C LEU A 391 18.51 -7.80 1.77
N VAL A 392 18.42 -7.13 2.91
CA VAL A 392 19.35 -7.26 4.03
C VAL A 392 18.60 -7.31 5.36
N ALA A 393 19.13 -8.09 6.31
CA ALA A 393 18.64 -8.18 7.68
C ALA A 393 18.94 -6.89 8.47
N GLY A 394 18.09 -5.89 8.25
CA GLY A 394 18.05 -4.66 9.04
C GLY A 394 18.98 -3.53 8.57
N LYS A 395 18.66 -2.34 9.05
CA LYS A 395 19.25 -1.06 8.62
C LYS A 395 20.75 -0.93 8.91
N SER A 396 21.23 -1.48 10.02
CA SER A 396 22.66 -1.45 10.37
C SER A 396 23.51 -2.17 9.31
N MET A 397 23.04 -3.33 8.83
CA MET A 397 23.73 -4.08 7.79
C MET A 397 23.61 -3.40 6.41
N ALA A 398 22.47 -2.76 6.13
CA ALA A 398 22.28 -1.94 4.94
C ALA A 398 23.33 -0.81 4.85
N CYS A 399 23.51 -0.04 5.95
CA CYS A 399 24.46 1.08 6.01
C CYS A 399 25.89 0.62 5.70
N GLN A 400 26.25 -0.52 6.29
CA GLN A 400 27.57 -1.11 6.15
C GLN A 400 27.86 -1.57 4.72
N LEU A 401 26.89 -2.21 4.08
CA LEU A 401 27.01 -2.70 2.71
C LEU A 401 26.94 -1.56 1.68
N GLU A 402 26.12 -0.54 1.91
CA GLU A 402 26.10 0.70 1.14
C GLU A 402 27.50 1.35 1.14
N THR A 403 28.06 1.59 2.32
CA THR A 403 29.39 2.21 2.49
C THR A 403 30.48 1.41 1.78
N LEU A 404 30.42 0.07 1.88
CA LEU A 404 31.39 -0.82 1.25
C LEU A 404 31.28 -0.79 -0.28
N LEU A 405 30.07 -0.77 -0.83
CA LEU A 405 29.85 -0.67 -2.27
C LEU A 405 30.31 0.69 -2.82
N ILE A 406 30.04 1.79 -2.12
CA ILE A 406 30.51 3.13 -2.49
C ILE A 406 32.04 3.17 -2.60
N ASN A 407 32.75 2.49 -1.69
CA ASN A 407 34.22 2.50 -1.65
C ASN A 407 34.86 1.52 -2.64
N GLN A 408 34.24 0.37 -2.91
CA GLN A 408 34.86 -0.69 -3.72
C GLN A 408 34.46 -0.69 -5.20
N LEU A 409 33.26 -0.20 -5.56
CA LEU A 409 32.86 -0.14 -6.97
C LEU A 409 33.76 0.77 -7.85
N PRO A 410 34.30 1.91 -7.37
CA PRO A 410 35.25 2.71 -8.15
C PRO A 410 36.53 1.95 -8.50
N SER A 411 37.04 1.15 -7.57
CA SER A 411 38.25 0.34 -7.76
C SER A 411 38.08 -0.76 -8.83
N ARG A 412 36.83 -1.05 -9.21
CA ARG A 412 36.46 -2.01 -10.26
C ARG A 412 36.11 -1.34 -11.59
N GLY A 413 36.34 -0.02 -11.72
CA GLY A 413 36.12 0.74 -12.96
C GLY A 413 34.74 1.39 -13.10
N PHE A 414 33.89 1.33 -12.07
CA PHE A 414 32.56 1.95 -12.12
C PHE A 414 32.56 3.41 -11.63
N HIS A 415 31.87 4.29 -12.34
CA HIS A 415 31.81 5.72 -12.01
C HIS A 415 30.59 6.01 -11.13
N LEU A 416 30.82 6.42 -9.89
CA LEU A 416 29.75 6.72 -8.91
C LEU A 416 29.42 8.21 -8.84
N THR A 417 28.15 8.52 -8.59
CA THR A 417 27.66 9.91 -8.43
C THR A 417 27.63 10.39 -6.98
N ASN A 418 27.78 9.48 -6.00
CA ASN A 418 27.66 9.75 -4.56
C ASN A 418 28.99 9.67 -3.78
N LEU A 419 30.13 9.93 -4.43
CA LEU A 419 31.47 9.92 -3.79
C LEU A 419 31.61 10.87 -2.59
N ALA A 420 30.73 11.86 -2.44
CA ALA A 420 30.73 12.79 -1.30
C ALA A 420 30.08 12.22 -0.02
N ASP A 421 29.14 11.27 -0.12
CA ASP A 421 28.42 10.73 1.04
C ASP A 421 29.26 9.72 1.85
N GLY A 422 30.28 9.11 1.24
CA GLY A 422 31.23 8.22 1.93
C GLY A 422 32.15 8.93 2.93
N LYS A 423 32.30 10.27 2.86
CA LYS A 423 33.14 11.05 3.79
C LYS A 423 32.41 11.51 5.06
N HIS A 424 31.09 11.42 5.12
CA HIS A 424 30.29 11.99 6.22
C HIS A 424 29.64 10.97 7.16
N ARG A 425 30.05 9.70 7.13
CA ARG A 425 29.58 8.66 8.06
C ARG A 425 30.73 7.94 8.78
N ASN A 426 31.76 8.68 9.22
CA ASN A 426 32.68 8.20 10.26
C ASN A 426 31.99 8.29 11.62
N PHE A 427 31.07 7.37 11.88
CA PHE A 427 30.66 7.02 13.24
C PHE A 427 30.91 5.51 13.39
N GLY A 428 32.05 5.15 13.98
CA GLY A 428 32.28 3.79 14.48
C GLY A 428 33.42 2.96 13.86
N THR A 429 34.35 3.53 13.10
CA THR A 429 35.60 2.82 12.72
C THR A 429 36.83 3.71 12.92
N SER A 430 37.06 4.15 14.14
CA SER A 430 38.38 4.54 14.62
C SER A 430 38.82 3.45 15.60
N ASP A 431 39.60 2.47 15.12
CA ASP A 431 40.57 1.71 15.93
C ASP A 431 41.33 0.59 15.20
N LEU A 432 41.26 0.48 13.87
CA LEU A 432 42.00 -0.56 13.14
C LEU A 432 43.03 -0.05 12.13
N LEU A 433 43.19 1.26 11.96
CA LEU A 433 44.19 1.85 11.04
C LEU A 433 45.34 2.60 11.74
N GLU A 434 45.27 2.82 13.05
CA GLU A 434 46.37 3.48 13.79
C GLU A 434 47.42 2.50 14.37
N ARG A 435 47.24 1.18 14.21
CA ARG A 435 48.22 0.18 14.70
C ARG A 435 49.26 -0.27 13.69
N GLU A 436 49.18 0.12 12.41
CA GLU A 436 50.17 -0.26 11.39
C GLU A 436 51.19 0.84 11.03
N MET A 437 51.13 2.01 11.66
CA MET A 437 52.13 3.09 11.46
C MET A 437 53.12 3.27 12.62
N LEU A 438 53.21 2.34 13.57
CA LEU A 438 54.19 2.40 14.67
C LEU A 438 55.17 1.23 14.75
N ILE A 439 55.28 0.43 13.68
CA ILE A 439 56.39 -0.53 13.53
C ILE A 439 56.99 -0.36 12.14
N ARG A 440 57.80 0.68 11.98
CA ARG A 440 58.97 0.72 11.08
C ARG A 440 59.99 1.70 11.63
#